data_AF-A0A7K2W918-F1
#
_entry.id   AF-A0A7K2W918-F1
#
_cell.length_a   1.000
_cell.length_b   1.000
_cell.length_c   1.000
_cell.angle_alpha   90.00
_cell.angle_beta   90.00
_cell.angle_gamma   90.00
#
_symmetry.space_group_name_H-M   'P 1'
#
loop_
_entity.id
_entity.type
_entity.pdbx_description
1 polymer ?
#
loop_
_entity_poly.entity_id
_entity_poly.type
_entity_poly.pdbx_seq_one_letter_code
_entity_poly.pdbx_strand_id
1 'polypeptide(L)'
;MSAHVRRRMNWGAPAATAAALALLVGCSHGPSEGSDKLSVSGLRDKARAAAEDATNCPVHYDVSRAAAKADVTGTAEPGEVSAELDDHAEKDEPIATFKGAVLECAYQLAGEPVTVESIAVERGRAVNLMAPKISADAGLGIDPLKTYLDKVAKADSNAPVLTESGNVASIGLPVDGKGDIALVVTFGENQHTRLSSHQVSVMTAELAGQAKW
;
A
#
# COMPACT_ATOMS: atom_id res chain seq x y z
N MET A 1 -26.06 62.70 12.25
CA MET A 1 -25.45 64.01 12.61
C MET A 1 -23.97 63.75 12.84
N SER A 2 -23.15 63.98 11.81
CA SER A 2 -22.11 65.04 11.77
C SER A 2 -20.97 64.77 12.78
N ALA A 3 -19.67 64.74 12.47
CA ALA A 3 -18.95 65.34 11.36
C ALA A 3 -17.58 64.64 11.16
N HIS A 4 -17.06 64.77 9.94
CA HIS A 4 -15.67 64.49 9.58
C HIS A 4 -14.67 65.33 10.38
N VAL A 5 -13.52 64.73 10.74
CA VAL A 5 -12.26 65.45 10.92
C VAL A 5 -11.19 64.77 10.07
N ARG A 6 -10.72 65.48 9.05
CA ARG A 6 -9.47 65.22 8.31
C ARG A 6 -8.34 66.03 8.94
N ARG A 7 -7.15 65.46 9.09
CA ARG A 7 -5.84 66.16 9.00
C ARG A 7 -4.74 65.10 8.86
N ARG A 8 -4.19 64.95 7.65
CA ARG A 8 -2.96 65.56 7.09
C ARG A 8 -1.71 64.70 7.34
N MET A 9 -1.21 64.14 6.24
CA MET A 9 0.16 63.70 6.00
C MET A 9 1.18 64.74 6.48
N ASN A 10 2.30 64.26 7.03
CA ASN A 10 3.60 64.65 6.48
C ASN A 10 4.71 63.65 6.80
N TRP A 11 5.66 63.64 5.87
CA TRP A 11 6.81 62.76 5.70
C TRP A 11 7.79 62.68 6.87
N GLY A 12 8.48 61.54 6.92
CA GLY A 12 9.75 61.36 7.63
C GLY A 12 10.29 59.94 7.43
N ALA A 13 10.95 59.67 6.31
CA ALA A 13 11.98 58.64 6.26
C ALA A 13 13.34 59.36 6.42
N PRO A 14 14.24 58.82 7.25
CA PRO A 14 15.33 58.06 6.64
C PRO A 14 15.72 56.79 7.41
N ALA A 15 16.39 55.93 6.65
CA ALA A 15 16.90 54.62 7.01
C ALA A 15 17.92 54.62 8.16
N ALA A 16 17.88 53.56 8.97
CA ALA A 16 19.04 53.06 9.71
C ALA A 16 19.03 51.52 9.66
N THR A 17 20.06 51.00 9.01
CA THR A 17 20.43 49.60 8.84
C THR A 17 20.78 48.97 10.19
N ALA A 18 20.21 47.80 10.49
CA ALA A 18 20.76 46.87 11.48
C ALA A 18 20.67 45.46 10.92
N ALA A 19 21.78 44.99 10.34
CA ALA A 19 21.98 43.60 9.98
C ALA A 19 22.19 42.80 11.27
N ALA A 20 21.21 41.98 11.63
CA ALA A 20 21.37 40.95 12.64
C ALA A 20 21.59 39.60 11.95
N LEU A 21 22.87 39.25 11.75
CA LEU A 21 23.30 37.89 11.44
C LEU A 21 23.18 37.05 12.71
N ALA A 22 22.06 36.36 12.88
CA ALA A 22 21.92 35.28 13.85
C ALA A 22 22.19 33.95 13.12
N LEU A 23 23.45 33.52 13.12
CA LEU A 23 23.85 32.16 12.80
C LEU A 23 23.78 31.32 14.07
N LEU A 24 22.71 30.57 14.29
CA LEU A 24 22.75 29.35 15.11
C LEU A 24 21.75 28.31 14.59
N VAL A 25 22.33 27.36 13.85
CA VAL A 25 22.11 25.90 13.91
C VAL A 25 20.68 25.38 13.81
N GLY A 26 20.47 24.64 12.73
CA GLY A 26 19.21 24.02 12.37
C GLY A 26 18.73 22.97 13.37
N CYS A 27 17.44 23.04 13.65
CA CYS A 27 16.58 21.88 13.78
C CYS A 27 15.34 22.15 12.92
N SER A 28 15.54 22.15 11.60
CA SER A 28 14.42 21.96 10.69
C SER A 28 13.95 20.51 10.87
N HIS A 29 13.13 20.27 11.89
CA HIS A 29 12.12 19.21 11.80
C HIS A 29 11.06 19.72 10.82
N GLY A 30 11.44 19.76 9.54
CA GLY A 30 10.47 19.60 8.49
C GLY A 30 9.89 18.19 8.62
N PRO A 31 8.64 17.95 8.23
CA PRO A 31 8.21 16.59 8.00
C PRO A 31 9.22 16.01 7.00
N SER A 32 9.91 14.95 7.41
CA SER A 32 10.56 14.07 6.45
C SER A 32 9.42 13.45 5.64
N GLU A 33 8.97 14.15 4.60
CA GLU A 33 8.38 13.53 3.43
C GLU A 33 9.50 12.80 2.67
N GLY A 34 10.16 11.87 3.37
CA GLY A 34 10.68 10.70 2.71
C GLY A 34 9.45 9.91 2.33
N SER A 35 9.15 9.84 1.04
CA SER A 35 8.38 8.69 0.57
C SER A 35 9.19 7.46 0.99
N ASP A 36 8.80 6.80 2.09
CA ASP A 36 9.45 5.56 2.51
C ASP A 36 9.43 4.64 1.29
N LYS A 37 10.61 4.44 0.72
CA LYS A 37 10.72 3.74 -0.55
C LYS A 37 10.54 2.25 -0.28
N LEU A 38 9.69 1.61 -1.07
CA LEU A 38 9.36 0.22 -0.90
C LEU A 38 10.58 -0.69 -1.02
N SER A 39 10.84 -1.49 0.00
CA SER A 39 11.97 -2.42 0.04
C SER A 39 11.59 -3.79 0.60
N VAL A 40 12.34 -4.83 0.22
CA VAL A 40 12.15 -6.18 0.77
C VAL A 40 12.44 -6.21 2.28
N SER A 41 13.48 -5.50 2.73
CA SER A 41 13.78 -5.34 4.16
C SER A 41 12.67 -4.64 4.90
N GLY A 42 12.10 -3.58 4.32
CA GLY A 42 10.97 -2.85 4.89
C GLY A 42 9.77 -3.76 5.15
N LEU A 43 9.42 -4.62 4.18
CA LEU A 43 8.31 -5.54 4.37
C LEU A 43 8.61 -6.59 5.44
N ARG A 44 9.85 -7.11 5.48
CA ARG A 44 10.26 -8.04 6.56
C ARG A 44 10.14 -7.41 7.94
N ASP A 45 10.50 -6.14 8.09
CA ASP A 45 10.36 -5.45 9.37
C ASP A 45 8.87 -5.32 9.76
N LYS A 46 7.99 -5.04 8.79
CA LYS A 46 6.54 -5.02 9.01
C LYS A 46 5.97 -6.40 9.36
N ALA A 47 6.36 -7.43 8.62
CA ALA A 47 5.95 -8.81 8.88
C ALA A 47 6.43 -9.30 10.26
N ARG A 48 7.64 -8.92 10.69
CA ARG A 48 8.14 -9.23 12.05
C ARG A 48 7.32 -8.54 13.12
N ALA A 49 6.98 -7.26 12.92
CA ALA A 49 6.11 -6.55 13.85
C ALA A 49 4.73 -7.21 13.97
N ALA A 50 4.14 -7.68 12.86
CA ALA A 50 2.88 -8.42 12.87
C ALA A 50 2.98 -9.78 13.57
N ALA A 51 4.11 -10.48 13.43
CA ALA A 51 4.35 -11.74 14.14
C ALA A 51 4.47 -11.55 15.67
N GLU A 52 4.88 -10.36 16.13
CA GLU A 52 4.95 -10.00 17.54
C GLU A 52 3.62 -9.45 18.09
N ASP A 53 2.89 -8.68 17.27
CA ASP A 53 1.58 -8.10 17.59
C ASP A 53 0.65 -8.13 16.36
N ALA A 54 -0.20 -9.15 16.30
CA ALA A 54 -1.17 -9.36 15.23
C ALA A 54 -2.46 -8.52 15.39
N THR A 55 -2.51 -7.56 16.32
CA THR A 55 -3.72 -6.80 16.61
C THR A 55 -4.05 -5.78 15.52
N ASN A 56 -3.03 -5.23 14.86
CA ASN A 56 -3.20 -4.20 13.83
C ASN A 56 -2.29 -4.45 12.63
N CYS A 57 -2.82 -4.21 11.43
CA CYS A 57 -2.00 -4.28 10.23
C CYS A 57 -0.88 -3.22 10.31
N PRO A 58 0.40 -3.62 10.26
CA PRO A 58 1.53 -2.70 10.42
C PRO A 58 1.74 -1.80 9.19
N VAL A 59 1.06 -2.14 8.10
CA VAL A 59 0.90 -1.35 6.89
C VAL A 59 -0.54 -0.82 6.89
N HIS A 60 -0.74 0.38 7.41
CA HIS A 60 -2.08 0.96 7.65
C HIS A 60 -2.85 1.25 6.34
N TYR A 61 -3.41 0.21 5.70
CA TYR A 61 -4.27 0.35 4.55
C TYR A 61 -5.62 0.94 4.93
N ASP A 62 -5.96 2.04 4.28
CA ASP A 62 -7.25 2.70 4.32
C ASP A 62 -8.14 2.13 3.21
N VAL A 63 -8.72 0.96 3.49
CA VAL A 63 -9.65 0.27 2.60
C VAL A 63 -10.92 1.11 2.39
N SER A 64 -11.34 1.88 3.40
CA SER A 64 -12.49 2.79 3.29
C SER A 64 -12.25 3.89 2.26
N ARG A 65 -11.06 4.50 2.24
CA ARG A 65 -10.68 5.48 1.21
C ARG A 65 -10.59 4.85 -0.17
N ALA A 66 -10.03 3.64 -0.26
CA ALA A 66 -10.01 2.89 -1.52
C ALA A 66 -11.42 2.61 -2.05
N ALA A 67 -12.34 2.18 -1.18
CA ALA A 67 -13.74 1.97 -1.50
C ALA A 67 -14.41 3.24 -2.00
N ALA A 68 -14.25 4.36 -1.28
CA ALA A 68 -14.80 5.65 -1.67
C ALA A 68 -14.28 6.13 -3.05
N LYS A 69 -13.01 5.88 -3.35
CA LYS A 69 -12.41 6.20 -4.66
C LYS A 69 -13.02 5.39 -5.81
N ALA A 70 -13.53 4.20 -5.51
CA ALA A 70 -14.20 3.30 -6.43
C ALA A 70 -15.74 3.43 -6.41
N ASP A 71 -16.29 4.48 -5.78
CA ASP A 71 -17.74 4.66 -5.60
C ASP A 71 -18.43 3.47 -4.89
N VAL A 72 -17.69 2.78 -4.01
CA VAL A 72 -18.22 1.72 -3.13
C VAL A 72 -18.58 2.34 -1.79
N THR A 73 -19.83 2.12 -1.34
CA THR A 73 -20.31 2.63 -0.06
C THR A 73 -20.01 1.66 1.07
N GLY A 74 -19.59 2.20 2.23
CA GLY A 74 -19.29 1.41 3.41
C GLY A 74 -18.08 1.94 4.17
N THR A 75 -17.87 1.40 5.35
CA THR A 75 -16.62 1.56 6.11
C THR A 75 -16.01 0.18 6.24
N ALA A 76 -14.68 0.12 6.12
CA ALA A 76 -13.91 -1.09 6.33
C ALA A 76 -13.58 -1.24 7.82
N GLU A 77 -13.85 -2.41 8.37
CA GLU A 77 -13.44 -2.81 9.71
C GLU A 77 -12.19 -3.69 9.61
N PRO A 78 -11.15 -3.47 10.45
CA PRO A 78 -9.96 -4.32 10.43
C PRO A 78 -10.28 -5.73 10.94
N GLY A 79 -9.60 -6.71 10.37
CA GLY A 79 -9.70 -8.12 10.72
C GLY A 79 -8.36 -8.71 11.17
N GLU A 80 -8.20 -10.00 10.95
CA GLU A 80 -6.99 -10.75 11.28
C GLU A 80 -5.77 -10.25 10.50
N VAL A 81 -4.61 -10.35 11.13
CA VAL A 81 -3.32 -10.05 10.53
C VAL A 81 -2.44 -11.29 10.69
N SER A 82 -1.79 -11.69 9.61
CA SER A 82 -0.84 -12.79 9.63
C SER A 82 0.40 -12.43 8.81
N ALA A 83 1.51 -13.12 9.12
CA ALA A 83 2.77 -12.84 8.47
C ALA A 83 3.60 -14.13 8.31
N GLU A 84 4.29 -14.22 7.17
CA GLU A 84 5.26 -15.27 6.87
C GLU A 84 6.61 -14.63 6.57
N LEU A 85 7.67 -15.19 7.14
CA LEU A 85 9.03 -14.66 7.08
C LEU A 85 10.02 -15.77 6.73
N ASP A 86 11.02 -15.44 5.90
CA ASP A 86 12.04 -16.40 5.48
C ASP A 86 12.91 -16.96 6.62
N ASP A 87 13.09 -16.22 7.70
CA ASP A 87 13.89 -16.65 8.85
C ASP A 87 13.11 -17.44 9.91
N HIS A 88 11.78 -17.47 9.80
CA HIS A 88 10.90 -18.29 10.63
C HIS A 88 10.40 -19.54 9.89
N ALA A 89 10.51 -19.56 8.56
CA ALA A 89 10.11 -20.67 7.69
C ALA A 89 11.15 -21.81 7.70
N GLU A 90 10.68 -23.05 7.46
CA GLU A 90 11.57 -24.19 7.22
C GLU A 90 12.36 -23.99 5.92
N LYS A 91 13.55 -24.61 5.82
CA LYS A 91 14.50 -24.33 4.72
C LYS A 91 13.99 -24.68 3.33
N ASP A 92 13.06 -25.62 3.25
CA ASP A 92 12.43 -26.09 2.01
C ASP A 92 11.13 -25.35 1.68
N GLU A 93 10.64 -24.50 2.58
CA GLU A 93 9.51 -23.64 2.27
C GLU A 93 9.88 -22.61 1.19
N PRO A 94 8.93 -22.26 0.30
CA PRO A 94 9.19 -21.30 -0.77
C PRO A 94 9.71 -19.97 -0.23
N ILE A 95 9.10 -19.40 0.81
CA ILE A 95 9.47 -18.08 1.31
C ILE A 95 10.93 -18.02 1.81
N ALA A 96 11.43 -19.10 2.41
CA ALA A 96 12.84 -19.26 2.80
C ALA A 96 13.79 -19.27 1.59
N THR A 97 13.40 -19.97 0.51
CA THR A 97 14.19 -20.07 -0.73
C THR A 97 14.31 -18.73 -1.46
N PHE A 98 13.19 -18.00 -1.55
CA PHE A 98 13.12 -16.72 -2.27
C PHE A 98 13.54 -15.52 -1.43
N LYS A 99 13.81 -15.73 -0.13
CA LYS A 99 14.27 -14.70 0.80
C LYS A 99 13.29 -13.51 0.81
N GLY A 100 12.10 -13.77 1.33
CA GLY A 100 11.00 -12.81 1.29
C GLY A 100 10.20 -12.72 2.57
N ALA A 101 9.13 -11.94 2.48
CA ALA A 101 8.09 -11.86 3.49
C ALA A 101 6.72 -11.74 2.82
N VAL A 102 5.70 -12.27 3.49
CA VAL A 102 4.30 -12.06 3.19
C VAL A 102 3.64 -11.44 4.43
N LEU A 103 2.84 -10.40 4.23
CA LEU A 103 2.01 -9.81 5.26
C LEU A 103 0.57 -9.78 4.74
N GLU A 104 -0.30 -10.50 5.42
CA GLU A 104 -1.74 -10.51 5.15
C GLU A 104 -2.44 -9.61 6.15
N CYS A 105 -3.29 -8.72 5.62
CA CYS A 105 -4.18 -7.90 6.43
C CYS A 105 -5.61 -8.04 5.93
N ALA A 106 -6.47 -8.61 6.77
CA ALA A 106 -7.88 -8.79 6.48
C ALA A 106 -8.72 -7.57 6.92
N TYR A 107 -9.82 -7.36 6.23
CA TYR A 107 -10.81 -6.32 6.47
C TYR A 107 -12.21 -6.83 6.14
N GLN A 108 -13.22 -6.17 6.69
CA GLN A 108 -14.63 -6.34 6.30
C GLN A 108 -15.16 -5.03 5.75
N LEU A 109 -15.49 -4.98 4.45
CA LEU A 109 -16.05 -3.82 3.78
C LEU A 109 -17.54 -4.08 3.49
N ALA A 110 -18.42 -3.38 4.20
CA ALA A 110 -19.87 -3.53 4.03
C ALA A 110 -20.36 -5.00 4.13
N GLY A 111 -19.72 -5.79 5.01
CA GLY A 111 -20.02 -7.21 5.21
C GLY A 111 -19.46 -8.14 4.12
N GLU A 112 -18.53 -7.66 3.29
CA GLU A 112 -17.76 -8.46 2.36
C GLU A 112 -16.28 -8.47 2.78
N PRO A 113 -15.64 -9.65 2.89
CA PRO A 113 -14.24 -9.75 3.27
C PRO A 113 -13.34 -9.14 2.19
N VAL A 114 -12.27 -8.50 2.64
CA VAL A 114 -11.19 -7.99 1.79
C VAL A 114 -9.87 -8.38 2.41
N THR A 115 -9.02 -9.06 1.66
CA THR A 115 -7.68 -9.41 2.10
C THR A 115 -6.67 -8.63 1.26
N VAL A 116 -5.75 -7.93 1.93
CA VAL A 116 -4.63 -7.22 1.29
C VAL A 116 -3.34 -7.92 1.67
N GLU A 117 -2.67 -8.48 0.67
CA GLU A 117 -1.44 -9.26 0.85
C GLU A 117 -0.27 -8.50 0.26
N SER A 118 0.63 -8.04 1.13
CA SER A 118 1.91 -7.50 0.72
C SER A 118 2.92 -8.63 0.60
N ILE A 119 3.57 -8.72 -0.54
CA ILE A 119 4.61 -9.71 -0.76
C ILE A 119 5.86 -9.08 -1.36
N ALA A 120 7.02 -9.42 -0.79
CA ALA A 120 8.31 -8.95 -1.24
C ALA A 120 9.34 -10.09 -1.19
N VAL A 121 10.15 -10.21 -2.24
CA VAL A 121 11.19 -11.25 -2.36
C VAL A 121 12.49 -10.65 -2.89
N GLU A 122 13.63 -11.14 -2.42
CA GLU A 122 14.93 -10.76 -2.99
C GLU A 122 15.18 -11.39 -4.36
N ARG A 123 14.52 -12.53 -4.65
CA ARG A 123 14.74 -13.32 -5.87
C ARG A 123 13.41 -13.78 -6.46
N GLY A 124 13.38 -13.97 -7.77
CA GLY A 124 12.17 -14.42 -8.45
C GLY A 124 11.12 -13.32 -8.58
N ARG A 125 9.85 -13.72 -8.65
CA ARG A 125 8.69 -12.82 -8.76
C ARG A 125 7.80 -13.04 -7.54
N ALA A 126 7.45 -11.97 -6.85
CA ALA A 126 6.69 -11.99 -5.62
C ALA A 126 5.33 -12.69 -5.82
N VAL A 127 4.58 -12.29 -6.85
CA VAL A 127 3.25 -12.86 -7.15
C VAL A 127 3.29 -14.38 -7.44
N ASN A 128 4.43 -14.93 -7.90
CA ASN A 128 4.53 -16.38 -8.14
C ASN A 128 4.46 -17.19 -6.85
N LEU A 129 4.86 -16.64 -5.70
CA LEU A 129 4.69 -17.28 -4.41
C LEU A 129 3.22 -17.37 -4.00
N MET A 130 2.40 -16.42 -4.47
CA MET A 130 0.97 -16.38 -4.20
C MET A 130 0.14 -17.24 -5.16
N ALA A 131 0.78 -17.91 -6.13
CA ALA A 131 0.07 -18.67 -7.16
C ALA A 131 -0.92 -19.72 -6.59
N PRO A 132 -0.58 -20.51 -5.56
CA PRO A 132 -1.54 -21.44 -4.96
C PRO A 132 -2.75 -20.73 -4.34
N LYS A 133 -2.54 -19.63 -3.61
CA LYS A 133 -3.61 -18.87 -2.96
C LYS A 133 -4.49 -18.16 -3.99
N ILE A 134 -3.90 -17.49 -4.97
CA ILE A 134 -4.62 -16.87 -6.10
C ILE A 134 -5.48 -17.92 -6.81
N SER A 135 -4.95 -19.12 -7.05
CA SER A 135 -5.71 -20.22 -7.66
C SER A 135 -6.92 -20.62 -6.81
N ALA A 136 -6.76 -20.75 -5.49
CA ALA A 136 -7.84 -21.08 -4.57
C ALA A 136 -8.89 -19.96 -4.49
N ASP A 137 -8.46 -18.73 -4.25
CA ASP A 137 -9.33 -17.57 -4.01
C ASP A 137 -10.12 -17.16 -5.25
N ALA A 138 -9.52 -17.29 -6.45
CA ALA A 138 -10.15 -16.99 -7.73
C ALA A 138 -10.74 -18.22 -8.45
N GLY A 139 -10.56 -19.43 -7.92
CA GLY A 139 -11.08 -20.66 -8.53
C GLY A 139 -10.42 -21.04 -9.85
N LEU A 140 -9.16 -20.66 -10.03
CA LEU A 140 -8.46 -20.84 -11.30
C LEU A 140 -7.85 -22.24 -11.39
N GLY A 141 -8.13 -22.93 -12.49
CA GLY A 141 -7.32 -24.06 -12.92
C GLY A 141 -5.92 -23.62 -13.36
N ILE A 142 -5.06 -24.60 -13.68
CA ILE A 142 -3.65 -24.37 -14.02
C ILE A 142 -3.46 -23.42 -15.22
N ASP A 143 -4.20 -23.62 -16.32
CA ASP A 143 -4.04 -22.80 -17.54
C ASP A 143 -4.53 -21.35 -17.36
N PRO A 144 -5.71 -21.09 -16.76
CA PRO A 144 -6.11 -19.73 -16.39
C PRO A 144 -5.13 -19.06 -15.42
N LEU A 145 -4.63 -19.78 -14.41
CA LEU A 145 -3.62 -19.26 -13.48
C LEU A 145 -2.34 -18.86 -14.21
N LYS A 146 -1.82 -19.74 -15.08
CA LYS A 146 -0.63 -19.45 -15.88
C LYS A 146 -0.84 -18.20 -16.75
N THR A 147 -1.98 -18.12 -17.42
CA THR A 147 -2.35 -16.97 -18.26
C THR A 147 -2.41 -15.69 -17.44
N TYR A 148 -2.95 -15.77 -16.23
CA TYR A 148 -3.00 -14.65 -15.29
C TYR A 148 -1.59 -14.20 -14.86
N LEU A 149 -0.73 -15.12 -14.42
CA LEU A 149 0.64 -14.81 -14.02
C LEU A 149 1.47 -14.24 -15.18
N ASP A 150 1.26 -14.73 -16.41
CA ASP A 150 1.90 -14.17 -17.62
C ASP A 150 1.43 -12.73 -17.92
N LYS A 151 0.17 -12.40 -17.62
CA LYS A 151 -0.35 -11.02 -17.73
C LYS A 151 0.26 -10.12 -16.66
N VAL A 152 0.28 -10.56 -15.40
CA VAL A 152 0.95 -9.85 -14.29
C VAL A 152 2.42 -9.62 -14.63
N ALA A 153 3.10 -10.60 -15.22
CA ALA A 153 4.51 -10.50 -15.56
C ALA A 153 4.84 -9.40 -16.58
N LYS A 154 3.88 -9.06 -17.44
CA LYS A 154 4.02 -8.09 -18.54
C LYS A 154 3.41 -6.72 -18.22
N ALA A 155 2.62 -6.61 -17.16
CA ALA A 155 2.00 -5.37 -16.77
C ALA A 155 3.03 -4.38 -16.22
N ASP A 156 2.78 -3.10 -16.47
CA ASP A 156 3.57 -2.03 -15.85
C ASP A 156 3.39 -2.05 -14.33
N SER A 157 4.43 -1.62 -13.61
CA SER A 157 4.30 -1.33 -12.19
C SER A 157 3.17 -0.31 -11.99
N ASN A 158 2.32 -0.55 -10.98
CA ASN A 158 1.12 0.22 -10.66
C ASN A 158 -0.11 0.01 -11.58
N ALA A 159 -0.10 -0.96 -12.48
CA ALA A 159 -1.29 -1.36 -13.23
C ALA A 159 -1.89 -2.65 -12.65
N PRO A 160 -3.09 -2.61 -12.03
CA PRO A 160 -3.73 -3.81 -11.51
C PRO A 160 -4.10 -4.79 -12.63
N VAL A 161 -3.83 -6.06 -12.40
CA VAL A 161 -4.24 -7.17 -13.27
C VAL A 161 -5.18 -8.08 -12.50
N LEU A 162 -6.38 -8.27 -13.05
CA LEU A 162 -7.44 -9.05 -12.43
C LEU A 162 -7.48 -10.48 -12.98
N THR A 163 -7.87 -11.41 -12.11
CA THR A 163 -8.26 -12.76 -12.52
C THR A 163 -9.56 -12.71 -13.34
N GLU A 164 -9.86 -13.78 -14.07
CA GLU A 164 -11.09 -13.84 -14.87
C GLU A 164 -12.37 -13.88 -14.01
N SER A 165 -12.28 -14.41 -12.79
CA SER A 165 -13.34 -14.32 -11.78
C SER A 165 -13.60 -12.88 -11.30
N GLY A 166 -12.65 -11.97 -11.52
CA GLY A 166 -12.76 -10.56 -11.19
C GLY A 166 -12.63 -10.22 -9.71
N ASN A 167 -12.49 -11.21 -8.82
CA ASN A 167 -12.43 -11.03 -7.37
C ASN A 167 -11.01 -10.91 -6.81
N VAL A 168 -9.98 -11.32 -7.57
CA VAL A 168 -8.57 -11.21 -7.17
C VAL A 168 -7.82 -10.30 -8.15
N ALA A 169 -7.02 -9.40 -7.62
CA ALA A 169 -6.17 -8.50 -8.39
C ALA A 169 -4.73 -8.51 -7.86
N SER A 170 -3.76 -8.43 -8.77
CA SER A 170 -2.35 -8.26 -8.41
C SER A 170 -1.82 -6.98 -9.04
N ILE A 171 -0.90 -6.32 -8.36
CA ILE A 171 -0.26 -5.09 -8.83
C ILE A 171 1.20 -5.08 -8.39
N GLY A 172 2.12 -4.93 -9.35
CA GLY A 172 3.54 -4.78 -9.06
C GLY A 172 3.83 -3.39 -8.49
N LEU A 173 4.63 -3.32 -7.44
CA LEU A 173 5.03 -2.08 -6.79
C LEU A 173 6.46 -1.69 -7.17
N PRO A 174 6.78 -0.39 -7.26
CA PRO A 174 8.14 0.06 -7.53
C PRO A 174 9.06 -0.26 -6.34
N VAL A 175 10.16 -0.99 -6.58
CA VAL A 175 11.12 -1.36 -5.54
C VAL A 175 12.35 -0.45 -5.55
N ASP A 176 12.84 -0.08 -4.36
CA ASP A 176 14.17 0.53 -4.21
C ASP A 176 15.22 -0.57 -4.03
N GLY A 177 16.18 -0.62 -4.96
CA GLY A 177 17.24 -1.62 -4.95
C GLY A 177 16.84 -2.92 -5.66
N LYS A 178 17.04 -4.06 -4.99
CA LYS A 178 16.87 -5.39 -5.57
C LYS A 178 15.61 -6.07 -5.02
N GLY A 179 15.02 -6.92 -5.86
CA GLY A 179 13.88 -7.76 -5.49
C GLY A 179 12.67 -7.48 -6.36
N ASP A 180 11.54 -8.06 -5.96
CA ASP A 180 10.23 -7.86 -6.55
C ASP A 180 9.23 -7.66 -5.41
N ILE A 181 8.33 -6.69 -5.55
CA ILE A 181 7.30 -6.36 -4.56
C ILE A 181 5.97 -6.27 -5.28
N ALA A 182 4.93 -6.85 -4.69
CA ALA A 182 3.58 -6.77 -5.22
C ALA A 182 2.54 -6.70 -4.10
N LEU A 183 1.34 -6.24 -4.46
CA LEU A 183 0.13 -6.54 -3.72
C LEU A 183 -0.69 -7.58 -4.47
N VAL A 184 -1.29 -8.48 -3.71
CA VAL A 184 -2.43 -9.29 -4.11
C VAL A 184 -3.60 -8.87 -3.24
N VAL A 185 -4.74 -8.54 -3.86
CA VAL A 185 -5.95 -8.12 -3.15
C VAL A 185 -7.09 -9.03 -3.57
N THR A 186 -7.71 -9.66 -2.57
CA THR A 186 -8.88 -10.53 -2.74
C THR A 186 -10.10 -9.85 -2.15
N PHE A 187 -11.17 -9.78 -2.93
CA PHE A 187 -12.49 -9.29 -2.51
C PHE A 187 -13.48 -10.44 -2.48
N GLY A 188 -14.27 -10.51 -1.42
CA GLY A 188 -15.25 -11.57 -1.23
C GLY A 188 -14.63 -12.94 -0.97
N GLU A 189 -15.44 -13.97 -1.15
CA GLU A 189 -15.13 -15.36 -0.78
C GLU A 189 -15.68 -16.32 -1.83
N ASN A 190 -15.15 -17.55 -1.85
CA ASN A 190 -15.62 -18.60 -2.74
C ASN A 190 -15.68 -18.14 -4.20
N GLN A 191 -14.64 -17.43 -4.66
CA GLN A 191 -14.49 -17.01 -6.07
C GLN A 191 -15.50 -15.94 -6.51
N HIS A 192 -16.19 -15.31 -5.56
CA HIS A 192 -17.24 -14.34 -5.82
C HIS A 192 -17.00 -13.04 -5.06
N THR A 193 -17.27 -11.92 -5.74
CA THR A 193 -17.35 -10.59 -5.13
C THR A 193 -18.63 -9.87 -5.58
N ARG A 194 -19.14 -8.94 -4.76
CA ARG A 194 -20.23 -8.04 -5.15
C ARG A 194 -19.73 -6.84 -5.96
N LEU A 195 -18.42 -6.64 -5.99
CA LEU A 195 -17.79 -5.54 -6.71
C LEU A 195 -17.67 -5.83 -8.20
N SER A 196 -17.79 -4.79 -9.02
CA SER A 196 -17.44 -4.87 -10.44
C SER A 196 -15.92 -4.95 -10.62
N SER A 197 -15.47 -5.48 -11.76
CA SER A 197 -14.04 -5.51 -12.12
C SER A 197 -13.40 -4.11 -12.13
N HIS A 198 -14.18 -3.08 -12.47
CA HIS A 198 -13.71 -1.69 -12.40
C HIS A 198 -13.43 -1.27 -10.94
N GLN A 199 -14.34 -1.59 -10.02
CA GLN A 199 -14.19 -1.27 -8.61
C GLN A 199 -13.00 -1.99 -7.99
N VAL A 200 -12.86 -3.30 -8.26
CA VAL A 200 -11.70 -4.09 -7.81
C VAL A 200 -10.40 -3.49 -8.32
N SER A 201 -10.34 -3.09 -9.59
CA SER A 201 -9.16 -2.43 -10.17
C SER A 201 -8.83 -1.11 -9.50
N VAL A 202 -9.82 -0.21 -9.33
CA VAL A 202 -9.62 1.11 -8.72
C VAL A 202 -9.19 0.98 -7.26
N MET A 203 -9.85 0.10 -6.49
CA MET A 203 -9.49 -0.14 -5.10
C MET A 203 -8.06 -0.70 -4.97
N THR A 204 -7.69 -1.67 -5.81
CA THR A 204 -6.34 -2.25 -5.81
C THR A 204 -5.28 -1.21 -6.13
N ALA A 205 -5.51 -0.33 -7.10
CA ALA A 205 -4.61 0.77 -7.43
C ALA A 205 -4.49 1.78 -6.28
N GLU A 206 -5.60 2.14 -5.63
CA GLU A 206 -5.58 3.06 -4.50
C GLU A 206 -4.84 2.44 -3.30
N LEU A 207 -5.04 1.15 -3.02
CA LEU A 207 -4.31 0.41 -1.97
C LEU A 207 -2.81 0.34 -2.26
N ALA A 208 -2.42 0.11 -3.52
CA ALA A 208 -1.03 0.18 -3.95
C ALA A 208 -0.40 1.56 -3.71
N GLY A 209 -1.14 2.65 -3.90
CA GLY A 209 -0.67 4.00 -3.61
C GLY A 209 -0.42 4.28 -2.13
N GLN A 210 -0.95 3.44 -1.23
CA GLN A 210 -0.76 3.58 0.22
C GLN A 210 0.45 2.79 0.73
N ALA A 211 1.04 1.97 -0.13
CA ALA A 211 2.15 1.11 0.23
C ALA A 211 3.39 1.92 0.64
N LYS A 212 3.85 1.75 1.89
CA LYS A 212 5.00 2.46 2.47
C LYS A 212 5.73 1.60 3.50
N TRP A 213 6.90 1.06 3.14
CA TRP A 213 7.77 0.27 4.03
C TRP A 213 9.16 0.02 3.44
#